data_AF-A0A3S2Y780-F1
#
_entry.id   AF-A0A3S2Y780-F1
#
_cell.length_a   1.000
_cell.length_b   1.000
_cell.length_c   1.000
_cell.angle_alpha   90.00
_cell.angle_beta   90.00
_cell.angle_gamma   90.00
#
_symmetry.space_group_name_H-M   'P 1'
#
loop_
_entity.id
_entity.type
_entity.pdbx_description
1 polymer ?
#
loop_
_entity_poly.entity_id
_entity_poly.type
_entity_poly.pdbx_seq_one_letter_code
_entity_poly.pdbx_strand_id
1 'polypeptide(L)'
;MIGTKARPQDPLRLQILLTLGFALLVFWHLATPAKLFFDEIHYIPAARAMLQGLPANPEHPLFAKSLMALSIRLLGDTPMAWRLPSAVMGCMGLLAFGRCLWWITGRPVAALAGMVLLASDFAWFVQSRIAMLDMVMAGFAMLALALWSGAAMDSTAHPARRILWLALGGVGFGLALGAKWSALPLWALAAFALLALRLLRPDKLNRLGWGPVLFYTIALPLIAYWLTFWPAFHHAHDAISPWDPLGWHRTMLDLQEGVIKHHPYQSVWSQWIINWRAIWYLYEFTEGAQRGVVLLGNPFSMLAGLVALVWCSWVAYAQRRVDAALVLAAYLASLGLWVVAAKPVQFYYHYLLPGTCLMAALALAVDGLWQAGQRWRREAAGIVLLSIGVMVWFYPILSAAPLSHGARSFEQWMWLDSWR
;
A
#
# COMPACT_ATOMS: atom_id res chain seq x y z
N MET A 1 24.93 -33.43 21.68
CA MET A 1 25.12 -32.66 20.44
C MET A 1 23.85 -31.86 20.16
N ILE A 2 23.82 -30.58 20.55
CA ILE A 2 22.70 -29.69 20.26
C ILE A 2 22.83 -29.34 18.77
N GLY A 3 22.02 -29.98 17.93
CA GLY A 3 21.98 -29.70 16.50
C GLY A 3 21.73 -28.21 16.30
N THR A 4 22.68 -27.53 15.68
CA THR A 4 22.52 -26.16 15.22
C THR A 4 21.33 -26.15 14.26
N LYS A 5 20.17 -25.67 14.71
CA LYS A 5 19.02 -25.44 13.81
C LYS A 5 19.52 -24.56 12.67
N ALA A 6 19.57 -25.12 11.46
CA ALA A 6 19.98 -24.39 10.27
C ALA A 6 19.14 -23.11 10.18
N ARG A 7 19.79 -21.97 9.90
CA ARG A 7 19.06 -20.72 9.69
C ARG A 7 18.07 -20.92 8.54
N PRO A 8 16.81 -20.48 8.67
CA PRO A 8 15.85 -20.58 7.58
C PRO A 8 16.42 -19.90 6.34
N GLN A 9 16.28 -20.56 5.19
CA GLN A 9 16.76 -20.04 3.92
C GLN A 9 15.91 -18.85 3.50
N ASP A 10 16.55 -17.81 2.97
CA ASP A 10 15.86 -16.63 2.44
C ASP A 10 14.87 -17.06 1.31
N PRO A 11 13.57 -16.77 1.44
CA PRO A 11 12.55 -17.21 0.50
C PRO A 11 12.49 -16.35 -0.78
N LEU A 12 13.46 -15.47 -1.06
CA LEU A 12 13.43 -14.51 -2.17
C LEU A 12 12.96 -15.09 -3.50
N ARG A 13 13.43 -16.29 -3.87
CA ARG A 13 13.02 -16.94 -5.13
C ARG A 13 11.51 -17.19 -5.18
N LEU A 14 10.92 -17.69 -4.09
CA LEU A 14 9.48 -17.91 -3.98
C LEU A 14 8.71 -16.59 -3.94
N GLN A 15 9.26 -15.56 -3.29
CA GLN A 15 8.66 -14.23 -3.28
C GLN A 15 8.59 -13.63 -4.69
N ILE A 16 9.65 -13.78 -5.48
CA ILE A 16 9.68 -13.37 -6.90
C ILE A 16 8.61 -14.14 -7.68
N LEU A 17 8.52 -15.47 -7.53
CA LEU A 17 7.51 -16.27 -8.21
C LEU A 17 6.08 -15.87 -7.86
N LEU A 18 5.79 -15.61 -6.58
CA LEU A 18 4.48 -15.10 -6.13
C LEU A 18 4.18 -13.73 -6.73
N THR A 19 5.18 -12.86 -6.81
CA THR A 19 5.03 -11.53 -7.41
C THR A 19 4.75 -11.61 -8.91
N LEU A 20 5.43 -12.53 -9.63
CA LEU A 20 5.17 -12.78 -11.04
C LEU A 20 3.75 -13.33 -11.25
N GLY A 21 3.30 -14.25 -10.40
CA GLY A 21 1.92 -14.76 -10.42
C GLY A 21 0.89 -13.64 -10.20
N PHE A 22 1.12 -12.77 -9.23
CA PHE A 22 0.27 -11.59 -9.00
C PHE A 22 0.31 -10.62 -10.19
N ALA A 23 1.49 -10.38 -10.78
CA ALA A 23 1.63 -9.54 -11.94
C ALA A 23 0.80 -10.06 -13.12
N LEU A 24 0.80 -11.37 -13.37
CA LEU A 24 -0.08 -11.96 -14.40
C LEU A 24 -1.55 -11.60 -14.17
N LEU A 25 -2.04 -11.68 -12.93
CA LEU A 25 -3.42 -11.31 -12.58
C LEU A 25 -3.70 -9.81 -12.74
N VAL A 26 -2.74 -8.95 -12.37
CA VAL A 26 -2.87 -7.48 -12.48
C VAL A 26 -2.88 -7.04 -13.95
N PHE A 27 -1.94 -7.55 -14.75
CA PHE A 27 -1.80 -7.17 -16.15
C PHE A 27 -2.85 -7.80 -17.05
N TRP A 28 -3.49 -8.90 -16.62
CA TRP A 28 -4.57 -9.54 -17.37
C TRP A 28 -5.76 -8.58 -17.57
N HIS A 29 -5.98 -8.17 -18.82
CA HIS A 29 -7.01 -7.21 -19.22
C HIS A 29 -6.94 -5.86 -18.48
N LEU A 30 -5.72 -5.37 -18.17
CA LEU A 30 -5.54 -4.09 -17.46
C LEU A 30 -6.16 -2.89 -18.21
N ALA A 31 -6.21 -2.96 -19.55
CA ALA A 31 -6.80 -1.91 -20.38
C ALA A 31 -8.34 -1.86 -20.31
N THR A 32 -8.99 -2.84 -19.71
CA THR A 32 -10.45 -2.96 -19.64
C THR A 32 -10.97 -2.54 -18.26
N PRO A 33 -12.01 -1.69 -18.19
CA PRO A 33 -12.64 -0.95 -19.29
C PRO A 33 -11.76 0.15 -19.86
N ALA A 34 -11.95 0.47 -21.15
CA ALA A 34 -11.18 1.51 -21.82
C ALA A 34 -11.56 2.94 -21.40
N LYS A 35 -12.75 3.13 -20.87
CA LYS A 35 -13.19 4.43 -20.32
C LYS A 35 -12.53 4.73 -18.98
N LEU A 36 -12.46 6.02 -18.66
CA LEU A 36 -12.17 6.48 -17.30
C LEU A 36 -13.35 6.17 -16.39
N PHE A 37 -13.06 5.70 -15.18
CA PHE A 37 -14.05 5.51 -14.13
C PHE A 37 -13.47 5.86 -12.77
N PHE A 38 -14.34 6.11 -11.79
CA PHE A 38 -13.94 6.58 -10.46
C PHE A 38 -12.98 7.79 -10.56
N ASP A 39 -11.98 7.92 -9.66
CA ASP A 39 -11.05 9.05 -9.68
C ASP A 39 -10.08 9.07 -10.88
N GLU A 40 -10.10 8.08 -11.80
CA GLU A 40 -9.40 8.23 -13.09
C GLU A 40 -9.91 9.46 -13.86
N ILE A 41 -11.18 9.84 -13.65
CA ILE A 41 -11.78 11.06 -14.21
C ILE A 41 -11.13 12.35 -13.68
N HIS A 42 -10.40 12.28 -12.56
CA HIS A 42 -9.68 13.41 -11.99
C HIS A 42 -8.19 13.32 -12.31
N TYR A 43 -7.56 12.16 -12.07
CA TYR A 43 -6.11 12.02 -12.18
C TYR A 43 -5.60 11.97 -13.62
N ILE A 44 -6.35 11.34 -14.54
CA ILE A 44 -5.91 11.26 -15.94
C ILE A 44 -6.01 12.61 -16.66
N PRO A 45 -7.11 13.39 -16.53
CA PRO A 45 -7.12 14.77 -17.03
C PRO A 45 -6.03 15.64 -16.41
N ALA A 46 -5.74 15.48 -15.12
CA ALA A 46 -4.65 16.22 -14.49
C ALA A 46 -3.28 15.84 -15.07
N ALA A 47 -3.00 14.54 -15.28
CA ALA A 47 -1.77 14.09 -15.94
C ALA A 47 -1.64 14.64 -17.37
N ARG A 48 -2.75 14.72 -18.13
CA ARG A 48 -2.79 15.32 -19.48
C ARG A 48 -2.51 16.82 -19.44
N ALA A 49 -3.08 17.54 -18.48
CA ALA A 49 -2.82 18.97 -18.28
C ALA A 49 -1.34 19.22 -17.92
N MET A 50 -0.76 18.38 -17.06
CA MET A 50 0.66 18.46 -16.72
C MET A 50 1.59 18.24 -17.93
N LEU A 51 1.19 17.40 -18.90
CA LEU A 51 1.95 17.26 -20.16
C LEU A 51 1.97 18.53 -21.01
N GLN A 52 0.99 19.40 -20.83
CA GLN A 52 0.88 20.72 -21.45
C GLN A 52 1.50 21.84 -20.59
N GLY A 53 2.08 21.51 -19.43
CA GLY A 53 2.65 22.48 -18.50
C GLY A 53 1.62 23.27 -17.69
N LEU A 54 0.38 22.76 -17.60
CA LEU A 54 -0.72 23.41 -16.89
C LEU A 54 -0.87 22.88 -15.46
N PRO A 55 -1.16 23.74 -14.47
CA PRO A 55 -1.54 23.31 -13.12
C PRO A 55 -2.82 22.47 -13.14
N ALA A 56 -2.84 21.33 -12.43
CA ALA A 56 -4.05 20.53 -12.28
C ALA A 56 -4.02 19.65 -11.02
N ASN A 57 -5.19 19.49 -10.39
CA ASN A 57 -5.39 18.71 -9.16
C ASN A 57 -4.36 19.07 -8.05
N PRO A 58 -4.25 20.36 -7.68
CA PRO A 58 -3.24 20.85 -6.73
C PRO A 58 -3.46 20.40 -5.29
N GLU A 59 -4.66 19.91 -4.93
CA GLU A 59 -4.98 19.39 -3.60
C GLU A 59 -4.15 18.16 -3.21
N HIS A 60 -3.51 17.50 -4.19
CA HIS A 60 -2.63 16.36 -3.96
C HIS A 60 -1.23 16.60 -4.50
N PRO A 61 -0.20 16.03 -3.83
CA PRO A 61 1.16 16.01 -4.36
C PRO A 61 1.22 15.49 -5.82
N LEU A 62 2.25 15.92 -6.55
CA LEU A 62 2.29 15.79 -8.01
C LEU A 62 2.85 14.45 -8.51
N PHE A 63 3.64 13.74 -7.69
CA PHE A 63 4.49 12.66 -8.19
C PHE A 63 3.75 11.54 -8.90
N ALA A 64 2.63 11.06 -8.33
CA ALA A 64 1.85 10.00 -8.94
C ALA A 64 1.25 10.41 -10.29
N LYS A 65 0.77 11.66 -10.39
CA LYS A 65 0.28 12.25 -11.65
C LYS A 65 1.42 12.44 -12.65
N SER A 66 2.61 12.84 -12.19
CA SER A 66 3.82 12.92 -13.02
C SER A 66 4.22 11.56 -13.59
N LEU A 67 4.09 10.46 -12.84
CA LEU A 67 4.33 9.11 -13.36
C LEU A 67 3.28 8.70 -14.40
N MET A 68 2.01 9.03 -14.19
CA MET A 68 0.96 8.82 -15.18
C MET A 68 1.25 9.62 -16.46
N ALA A 69 1.59 10.91 -16.32
CA ALA A 69 1.96 11.78 -17.43
C ALA A 69 3.17 11.24 -18.20
N LEU A 70 4.22 10.81 -17.49
CA LEU A 70 5.40 10.18 -18.10
C LEU A 70 5.02 8.91 -18.87
N SER A 71 4.18 8.07 -18.28
CA SER A 71 3.70 6.84 -18.93
C SER A 71 2.91 7.15 -20.21
N ILE A 72 2.00 8.13 -20.17
CA ILE A 72 1.25 8.61 -21.34
C ILE A 72 2.21 9.15 -22.41
N ARG A 73 3.22 9.94 -22.03
CA ARG A 73 4.18 10.51 -22.98
C ARG A 73 5.00 9.43 -23.69
N LEU A 74 5.41 8.38 -22.97
CA LEU A 74 6.28 7.33 -23.50
C LEU A 74 5.52 6.25 -24.29
N LEU A 75 4.29 5.93 -23.89
CA LEU A 75 3.54 4.76 -24.37
C LEU A 75 2.22 5.13 -25.07
N GLY A 76 1.87 6.41 -25.13
CA GLY A 76 0.63 6.93 -25.69
C GLY A 76 -0.50 7.06 -24.64
N ASP A 77 -1.50 7.87 -24.96
CA ASP A 77 -2.67 8.11 -24.10
C ASP A 77 -3.68 6.96 -24.23
N THR A 78 -3.37 5.83 -23.57
CA THR A 78 -4.19 4.62 -23.61
C THR A 78 -4.43 4.07 -22.21
N PRO A 79 -5.54 3.34 -21.97
CA PRO A 79 -5.87 2.71 -20.68
C PRO A 79 -4.74 1.88 -20.07
N MET A 80 -4.04 1.11 -20.91
CA MET A 80 -2.87 0.37 -20.47
C MET A 80 -1.77 1.30 -19.96
N ALA A 81 -1.43 2.34 -20.73
CA ALA A 81 -0.33 3.23 -20.41
C ALA A 81 -0.58 4.02 -19.12
N TRP A 82 -1.75 4.62 -18.93
CA TRP A 82 -1.97 5.42 -17.74
C TRP A 82 -2.29 4.58 -16.48
N ARG A 83 -2.68 3.30 -16.59
CA ARG A 83 -2.77 2.34 -15.46
C ARG A 83 -1.44 1.65 -15.13
N LEU A 84 -0.47 1.67 -16.05
CA LEU A 84 0.83 1.00 -15.89
C LEU A 84 1.56 1.39 -14.58
N PRO A 85 1.62 2.67 -14.16
CA PRO A 85 2.28 3.02 -12.90
C PRO A 85 1.69 2.29 -11.70
N SER A 86 0.35 2.24 -11.56
CA SER A 86 -0.30 1.50 -10.48
C SER A 86 0.00 0.01 -10.52
N ALA A 87 -0.01 -0.60 -11.70
CA ALA A 87 0.26 -2.03 -11.88
C ALA A 87 1.68 -2.41 -11.46
N VAL A 88 2.67 -1.62 -11.90
CA VAL A 88 4.07 -1.80 -11.51
C VAL A 88 4.25 -1.58 -10.02
N MET A 89 3.66 -0.52 -9.46
CA MET A 89 3.77 -0.18 -8.04
C MET A 89 3.10 -1.22 -7.14
N GLY A 90 2.02 -1.84 -7.59
CA GLY A 90 1.38 -2.95 -6.88
C GLY A 90 2.22 -4.21 -6.82
N CYS A 91 2.85 -4.58 -7.93
CA CYS A 91 3.74 -5.74 -7.99
C CYS A 91 5.01 -5.50 -7.18
N MET A 92 5.64 -4.33 -7.35
CA MET A 92 6.81 -3.93 -6.57
C MET A 92 6.49 -3.86 -5.08
N GLY A 93 5.36 -3.25 -4.71
CA GLY A 93 4.91 -3.13 -3.33
C GLY A 93 4.63 -4.49 -2.69
N LEU A 94 4.07 -5.45 -3.43
CA LEU A 94 3.84 -6.81 -2.94
C LEU A 94 5.15 -7.53 -2.62
N LEU A 95 6.14 -7.46 -3.52
CA LEU A 95 7.47 -8.03 -3.27
C LEU A 95 8.12 -7.35 -2.06
N ALA A 96 8.06 -6.02 -2.01
CA ALA A 96 8.62 -5.24 -0.91
C ALA A 96 7.95 -5.56 0.44
N PHE A 97 6.64 -5.73 0.47
CA PHE A 97 5.91 -6.19 1.65
C PHE A 97 6.44 -7.54 2.15
N GLY A 98 6.60 -8.51 1.25
CA GLY A 98 7.22 -9.81 1.57
C GLY A 98 8.66 -9.68 2.09
N ARG A 99 9.47 -8.80 1.49
CA ARG A 99 10.83 -8.50 1.96
C ARG A 99 10.83 -7.90 3.36
N CYS A 100 9.94 -6.94 3.62
CA CYS A 100 9.80 -6.32 4.93
C CYS A 100 9.43 -7.35 6.00
N LEU A 101 8.42 -8.20 5.74
CA LEU A 101 8.05 -9.29 6.63
C LEU A 101 9.22 -10.25 6.89
N TRP A 102 9.96 -10.63 5.85
CA TRP A 102 11.17 -11.44 6.01
C TRP A 102 12.19 -10.76 6.92
N TRP A 103 12.47 -9.47 6.72
CA TRP A 103 13.47 -8.76 7.51
C TRP A 103 13.09 -8.61 8.99
N ILE A 104 11.82 -8.33 9.29
CA ILE A 104 11.39 -8.14 10.68
C ILE A 104 11.15 -9.46 11.43
N THR A 105 10.84 -10.54 10.73
CA THR A 105 10.54 -11.84 11.36
C THR A 105 11.66 -12.87 11.27
N GLY A 106 12.44 -12.86 10.18
CA GLY A 106 13.33 -13.96 9.80
C GLY A 106 12.61 -15.27 9.49
N ARG A 107 11.31 -15.24 9.18
CA ARG A 107 10.46 -16.44 9.04
C ARG A 107 9.86 -16.53 7.64
N PRO A 108 10.16 -17.60 6.87
CA PRO A 108 9.70 -17.70 5.49
C PRO A 108 8.18 -17.88 5.39
N VAL A 109 7.55 -18.56 6.35
CA VAL A 109 6.10 -18.77 6.36
C VAL A 109 5.36 -17.45 6.53
N ALA A 110 5.77 -16.61 7.49
CA ALA A 110 5.20 -15.27 7.66
C ALA A 110 5.32 -14.44 6.37
N ALA A 111 6.50 -14.42 5.75
CA ALA A 111 6.73 -13.65 4.54
C ALA A 111 5.91 -14.15 3.34
N LEU A 112 5.85 -15.47 3.11
CA LEU A 112 5.13 -16.05 1.97
C LEU A 112 3.62 -16.02 2.17
N ALA A 113 3.12 -16.39 3.35
CA ALA A 113 1.70 -16.31 3.66
C ALA A 113 1.21 -14.87 3.60
N GLY A 114 1.99 -13.91 4.11
CA GLY A 114 1.66 -12.49 4.00
C GLY A 114 1.53 -12.02 2.56
N MET A 115 2.45 -12.41 1.68
CA MET A 115 2.34 -12.06 0.25
C MET A 115 1.08 -12.64 -0.37
N VAL A 116 0.74 -13.89 -0.08
CA VAL A 116 -0.50 -14.49 -0.62
C VAL A 116 -1.73 -13.77 -0.08
N LEU A 117 -1.78 -13.49 1.22
CA LEU A 117 -2.88 -12.77 1.87
C LEU A 117 -3.06 -11.39 1.25
N LEU A 118 -1.98 -10.61 1.08
CA LEU A 118 -2.03 -9.29 0.44
C LEU A 118 -2.37 -9.36 -1.05
N ALA A 119 -1.84 -10.34 -1.79
CA ALA A 119 -2.18 -10.53 -3.21
C ALA A 119 -3.65 -10.91 -3.41
N SER A 120 -4.25 -11.59 -2.43
CA SER A 120 -5.68 -11.93 -2.38
C SER A 120 -6.55 -10.88 -1.66
N ASP A 121 -5.93 -9.79 -1.19
CA ASP A 121 -6.68 -8.65 -0.69
C ASP A 121 -7.24 -7.83 -1.86
N PHE A 122 -8.51 -7.51 -1.76
CA PHE A 122 -9.27 -6.88 -2.83
C PHE A 122 -8.80 -5.44 -3.06
N ALA A 123 -8.47 -4.71 -1.99
CA ALA A 123 -8.02 -3.33 -2.13
C ALA A 123 -6.65 -3.27 -2.79
N TRP A 124 -5.72 -4.13 -2.39
CA TRP A 124 -4.42 -4.22 -3.05
C TRP A 124 -4.54 -4.61 -4.53
N PHE A 125 -5.37 -5.60 -4.86
CA PHE A 125 -5.58 -6.02 -6.25
C PHE A 125 -6.25 -4.93 -7.11
N VAL A 126 -7.38 -4.37 -6.65
CA VAL A 126 -8.12 -3.34 -7.39
C VAL A 126 -7.27 -2.10 -7.60
N GLN A 127 -6.59 -1.61 -6.56
CA GLN A 127 -5.71 -0.44 -6.65
C GLN A 127 -4.50 -0.67 -7.57
N SER A 128 -4.04 -1.92 -7.74
CA SER A 128 -3.02 -2.26 -8.75
C SER A 128 -3.53 -2.09 -10.19
N ARG A 129 -4.85 -2.08 -10.41
CA ARG A 129 -5.47 -2.15 -11.73
C ARG A 129 -6.15 -0.86 -12.19
N ILE A 130 -6.17 0.17 -11.36
CA ILE A 130 -6.80 1.47 -11.64
C ILE A 130 -5.74 2.58 -11.49
N ALA A 131 -5.82 3.64 -12.28
CA ALA A 131 -4.88 4.76 -12.19
C ALA A 131 -5.19 5.68 -11.01
N MET A 132 -4.68 5.31 -9.83
CA MET A 132 -4.91 5.97 -8.55
C MET A 132 -3.59 6.41 -7.92
N LEU A 133 -3.61 7.56 -7.23
CA LEU A 133 -2.44 8.05 -6.48
C LEU A 133 -2.04 7.09 -5.35
N ASP A 134 -3.04 6.44 -4.74
CA ASP A 134 -2.90 5.52 -3.62
C ASP A 134 -1.92 4.40 -3.90
N MET A 135 -1.92 3.84 -5.11
CA MET A 135 -1.09 2.69 -5.38
C MET A 135 0.38 3.05 -5.62
N VAL A 136 0.65 4.20 -6.21
CA VAL A 136 2.01 4.75 -6.28
C VAL A 136 2.54 5.02 -4.88
N MET A 137 1.75 5.66 -4.03
CA MET A 137 2.09 5.89 -2.63
C MET A 137 2.40 4.57 -1.89
N ALA A 138 1.49 3.60 -1.97
CA ALA A 138 1.62 2.33 -1.26
C ALA A 138 2.84 1.53 -1.74
N GLY A 139 3.08 1.48 -3.06
CA GLY A 139 4.24 0.79 -3.65
C GLY A 139 5.58 1.35 -3.13
N PHE A 140 5.75 2.67 -3.17
CA PHE A 140 6.96 3.32 -2.66
C PHE A 140 7.09 3.23 -1.14
N ALA A 141 5.99 3.34 -0.38
CA ALA A 141 6.01 3.16 1.07
C ALA A 141 6.46 1.74 1.46
N MET A 142 5.94 0.70 0.78
CA MET A 142 6.36 -0.68 1.02
C MET A 142 7.83 -0.91 0.64
N LEU A 143 8.28 -0.35 -0.49
CA LEU A 143 9.69 -0.40 -0.90
C LEU A 143 10.61 0.23 0.16
N ALA A 144 10.24 1.41 0.65
CA ALA A 144 11.00 2.11 1.67
C ALA A 144 11.07 1.32 2.98
N LEU A 145 9.94 0.76 3.44
CA LEU A 145 9.90 -0.12 4.62
C LEU A 145 10.77 -1.36 4.44
N ALA A 146 10.76 -1.99 3.26
CA ALA A 146 11.59 -3.15 2.96
C ALA A 146 13.09 -2.82 3.01
N LEU A 147 13.50 -1.68 2.46
CA LEU A 147 14.89 -1.23 2.45
C LEU A 147 15.37 -0.86 3.85
N TRP A 148 14.58 -0.07 4.59
CA TRP A 148 14.93 0.35 5.95
C TRP A 148 14.92 -0.81 6.95
N SER A 149 13.95 -1.73 6.87
CA SER A 149 13.97 -2.96 7.68
C SER A 149 15.16 -3.85 7.34
N GLY A 150 15.53 -3.98 6.06
CA GLY A 150 16.76 -4.66 5.64
C GLY A 150 18.01 -4.00 6.22
N ALA A 151 18.13 -2.67 6.13
CA ALA A 151 19.27 -1.92 6.67
C ALA A 151 19.42 -2.08 8.18
N ALA A 152 18.30 -2.26 8.88
CA ALA A 152 18.25 -2.40 10.33
C ALA A 152 18.46 -3.85 10.82
N MET A 153 17.97 -4.85 10.07
CA MET A 153 17.86 -6.23 10.54
C MET A 153 18.82 -7.21 9.86
N ASP A 154 19.27 -6.95 8.64
CA ASP A 154 20.19 -7.84 7.94
C ASP A 154 21.58 -7.80 8.59
N SER A 155 21.91 -8.81 9.40
CA SER A 155 23.23 -8.93 10.05
C SER A 155 24.40 -9.09 9.08
N THR A 156 24.15 -9.51 7.83
CA THR A 156 25.18 -9.78 6.82
C THR A 156 25.49 -8.59 5.93
N ALA A 157 24.65 -7.54 5.97
CA ALA A 157 24.81 -6.38 5.11
C ALA A 157 26.09 -5.58 5.43
N HIS A 158 26.95 -5.44 4.43
CA HIS A 158 28.11 -4.52 4.46
C HIS A 158 27.66 -3.06 4.67
N PRO A 159 28.50 -2.20 5.29
CA PRO A 159 28.14 -0.81 5.60
C PRO A 159 27.65 -0.01 4.38
N ALA A 160 28.31 -0.13 3.23
CA ALA A 160 27.90 0.55 2.00
C ALA A 160 26.48 0.16 1.55
N ARG A 161 26.13 -1.13 1.66
CA ARG A 161 24.78 -1.62 1.34
C ARG A 161 23.73 -1.07 2.30
N ARG A 162 24.05 -0.95 3.59
CA ARG A 162 23.15 -0.33 4.58
C ARG A 162 22.90 1.14 4.27
N ILE A 163 23.95 1.89 3.94
CA ILE A 163 23.84 3.29 3.52
C ILE A 163 22.97 3.41 2.28
N LEU A 164 23.22 2.58 1.27
CA LEU A 164 22.43 2.56 0.05
C LEU A 164 20.94 2.29 0.34
N TRP A 165 20.65 1.31 1.20
CA TRP A 165 19.28 1.00 1.59
C TRP A 165 18.61 2.11 2.41
N LEU A 166 19.34 2.77 3.32
CA LEU A 166 18.82 3.93 4.04
C LEU A 166 18.54 5.08 3.08
N ALA A 167 19.45 5.36 2.15
CA ALA A 167 19.31 6.42 1.16
C ALA A 167 18.13 6.15 0.20
N LEU A 168 18.10 4.98 -0.43
CA LEU A 168 17.01 4.59 -1.33
C LEU A 168 15.66 4.49 -0.62
N GLY A 169 15.64 4.02 0.63
CA GLY A 169 14.41 4.02 1.43
C GLY A 169 13.97 5.44 1.80
N GLY A 170 14.92 6.34 2.06
CA GLY A 170 14.62 7.75 2.32
C GLY A 170 14.01 8.44 1.10
N VAL A 171 14.62 8.26 -0.07
CA VAL A 171 14.04 8.68 -1.35
C VAL A 171 12.67 8.04 -1.56
N GLY A 172 12.53 6.74 -1.33
CA GLY A 172 11.26 6.01 -1.46
C GLY A 172 10.14 6.61 -0.60
N PHE A 173 10.41 6.94 0.66
CA PHE A 173 9.41 7.61 1.50
C PHE A 173 9.09 9.04 1.01
N GLY A 174 10.08 9.79 0.54
CA GLY A 174 9.85 11.09 -0.08
C GLY A 174 8.94 11.01 -1.32
N LEU A 175 9.18 10.01 -2.17
CA LEU A 175 8.34 9.73 -3.34
C LEU A 175 6.94 9.24 -2.96
N ALA A 176 6.81 8.42 -1.91
CA ALA A 176 5.50 8.00 -1.38
C ALA A 176 4.67 9.20 -0.89
N LEU A 177 5.29 10.09 -0.10
CA LEU A 177 4.68 11.35 0.32
C LEU A 177 4.35 12.26 -0.86
N GLY A 178 5.22 12.26 -1.88
CA GLY A 178 5.05 13.01 -3.13
C GLY A 178 3.92 12.47 -4.00
N ALA A 179 3.45 11.24 -3.74
CA ALA A 179 2.24 10.68 -4.35
C ALA A 179 1.00 10.98 -3.51
N LYS A 180 1.04 10.73 -2.19
CA LYS A 180 -0.09 10.97 -1.28
C LYS A 180 0.38 11.01 0.17
N TRP A 181 -0.17 11.94 0.96
CA TRP A 181 0.20 12.13 2.37
C TRP A 181 -0.24 11.01 3.32
N SER A 182 -1.05 10.06 2.86
CA SER A 182 -1.45 8.92 3.71
C SER A 182 -0.28 8.03 4.11
N ALA A 183 0.89 8.16 3.48
CA ALA A 183 2.13 7.50 3.89
C ALA A 183 2.84 8.17 5.10
N LEU A 184 2.45 9.39 5.49
CA LEU A 184 3.10 10.17 6.55
C LEU A 184 3.22 9.42 7.89
N PRO A 185 2.18 8.75 8.41
CA PRO A 185 2.29 8.03 9.68
C PRO A 185 3.27 6.86 9.61
N LEU A 186 3.35 6.16 8.47
CA LEU A 186 4.28 5.04 8.30
C LEU A 186 5.73 5.52 8.17
N TRP A 187 5.97 6.62 7.44
CA TRP A 187 7.30 7.25 7.40
C TRP A 187 7.75 7.66 8.80
N ALA A 188 6.91 8.39 9.53
CA ALA A 188 7.22 8.85 10.87
C ALA A 188 7.53 7.67 11.80
N LEU A 189 6.65 6.67 11.84
CA LEU A 189 6.86 5.46 12.64
C LEU A 189 8.17 4.75 12.30
N ALA A 190 8.46 4.55 11.01
CA ALA A 190 9.67 3.86 10.57
C ALA A 190 10.95 4.65 10.89
N ALA A 191 10.90 5.98 10.73
CA ALA A 191 12.01 6.86 11.08
C ALA A 191 12.27 6.83 12.59
N PHE A 192 11.22 6.99 13.40
CA PHE A 192 11.33 6.88 14.85
C PHE A 192 11.81 5.50 15.30
N ALA A 193 11.36 4.41 14.67
CA ALA A 193 11.82 3.06 14.98
C ALA A 193 13.33 2.90 14.69
N LEU A 194 13.85 3.46 13.59
CA LEU A 194 15.28 3.46 13.29
C LEU A 194 16.10 4.31 14.27
N LEU A 195 15.59 5.49 14.65
CA LEU A 195 16.22 6.35 15.63
C LEU A 195 16.25 5.69 17.01
N ALA A 196 15.14 5.11 17.45
CA ALA A 196 15.05 4.33 18.68
C ALA A 196 15.97 3.11 18.64
N LEU A 197 16.06 2.40 17.52
CA LEU A 197 17.02 1.31 17.35
C LEU A 197 18.45 1.80 17.50
N ARG A 198 18.79 2.96 16.92
CA ARG A 198 20.12 3.57 17.05
C ARG A 198 20.45 3.98 18.49
N LEU A 199 19.45 4.46 19.25
CA LEU A 199 19.59 4.82 20.67
C LEU A 199 19.80 3.57 21.53
N LEU A 200 18.90 2.59 21.40
CA LEU A 200 18.78 1.45 22.31
C LEU A 200 19.75 0.31 21.95
N ARG A 201 20.12 0.18 20.67
CA ARG A 201 20.98 -0.88 20.13
C ARG A 201 22.04 -0.27 19.20
N PRO A 202 22.99 0.50 19.77
CA PRO A 202 23.99 1.23 18.99
C PRO A 202 24.76 0.26 18.08
N ASP A 203 25.25 -0.86 18.62
CA ASP A 203 24.84 -2.16 18.08
C ASP A 203 24.83 -2.38 16.57
N LYS A 204 23.58 -2.30 16.10
CA LYS A 204 23.12 -2.67 14.76
C LYS A 204 23.39 -1.59 13.72
N LEU A 205 23.62 -0.35 14.16
CA LEU A 205 23.87 0.80 13.32
C LEU A 205 25.20 1.49 13.68
N ASN A 206 26.07 0.81 14.44
CA ASN A 206 27.23 1.40 15.13
C ASN A 206 28.25 2.06 14.21
N ARG A 207 28.27 1.68 12.93
CA ARG A 207 29.16 2.27 11.92
C ARG A 207 28.60 3.55 11.28
N LEU A 208 27.36 3.95 11.65
CA LEU A 208 26.71 5.17 11.21
C LEU A 208 26.63 6.15 12.38
N GLY A 209 27.20 7.33 12.20
CA GLY A 209 26.99 8.47 13.10
C GLY A 209 25.53 8.95 13.08
N TRP A 210 25.16 9.79 14.05
CA TRP A 210 23.82 10.40 14.11
C TRP A 210 23.48 11.22 12.87
N GLY A 211 24.45 11.97 12.33
CA GLY A 211 24.28 12.79 11.13
C GLY A 211 23.72 12.00 9.94
N PRO A 212 24.40 10.91 9.48
CA PRO A 212 23.87 10.05 8.42
C PRO A 212 22.49 9.46 8.71
N VAL A 213 22.22 9.00 9.94
CA VAL A 213 20.90 8.43 10.28
C VAL A 213 19.81 9.48 10.15
N LEU A 214 19.99 10.67 10.75
CA LEU A 214 19.04 11.78 10.65
C LEU A 214 18.89 12.27 9.20
N PHE A 215 19.98 12.33 8.45
CA PHE A 215 19.94 12.72 7.05
C PHE A 215 19.09 11.73 6.23
N TYR A 216 19.35 10.43 6.30
CA TYR A 216 18.61 9.46 5.49
C TYR A 216 17.17 9.23 5.94
N THR A 217 16.87 9.42 7.24
CA THR A 217 15.52 9.16 7.78
C THR A 217 14.62 10.38 7.83
N ILE A 218 15.17 11.59 7.87
CA ILE A 218 14.42 12.85 7.96
C ILE A 218 14.69 13.76 6.76
N ALA A 219 15.92 14.22 6.59
CA ALA A 219 16.23 15.26 5.60
C ALA A 219 16.01 14.77 4.16
N LEU A 220 16.51 13.57 3.82
CA LEU A 220 16.44 13.02 2.48
C LEU A 220 15.00 12.72 2.02
N PRO A 221 14.11 12.12 2.83
CA PRO A 221 12.68 12.03 2.49
C PRO A 221 12.04 13.39 2.20
N LEU A 222 12.32 14.41 3.02
CA LEU A 222 11.75 15.75 2.83
C LEU A 222 12.29 16.44 1.57
N ILE A 223 13.58 16.29 1.29
CA ILE A 223 14.21 16.79 0.05
C ILE A 223 13.59 16.08 -1.16
N ALA A 224 13.54 14.75 -1.15
CA ALA A 224 12.98 13.97 -2.25
C ALA A 224 11.50 14.30 -2.47
N TYR A 225 10.73 14.47 -1.39
CA TYR A 225 9.34 14.92 -1.43
C TYR A 225 9.22 16.30 -2.10
N TRP A 226 9.99 17.30 -1.66
CA TRP A 226 9.89 18.65 -2.21
C TRP A 226 10.33 18.70 -3.68
N LEU A 227 11.33 17.91 -4.06
CA LEU A 227 11.75 17.76 -5.45
C LEU A 227 10.67 17.15 -6.36
N THR A 228 9.65 16.47 -5.81
CA THR A 228 8.52 16.02 -6.64
C THR A 228 7.67 17.17 -7.20
N PHE A 229 7.78 18.37 -6.63
CA PHE A 229 7.14 19.59 -7.12
C PHE A 229 7.93 20.31 -8.21
N TRP A 230 9.12 19.82 -8.58
CA TRP A 230 10.00 20.45 -9.56
C TRP A 230 9.29 20.89 -10.85
N PRO A 231 8.43 20.06 -11.50
CA PRO A 231 7.75 20.50 -12.72
C PRO A 231 6.86 21.74 -12.50
N ALA A 232 6.24 21.86 -11.34
CA ALA A 232 5.30 22.93 -11.04
C ALA A 232 5.96 24.25 -10.63
N PHE A 233 7.26 24.24 -10.32
CA PHE A 233 8.05 25.46 -10.18
C PHE A 233 8.22 26.19 -11.52
N HIS A 234 7.99 25.48 -12.63
CA HIS A 234 8.19 25.96 -13.99
C HIS A 234 6.88 26.12 -14.78
N HIS A 235 5.71 26.08 -14.12
CA HIS A 235 4.45 26.38 -14.80
C HIS A 235 4.45 27.83 -15.34
N ALA A 236 3.85 28.03 -16.51
CA ALA A 236 3.78 29.36 -17.13
C ALA A 236 2.87 30.33 -16.35
N HIS A 237 1.85 29.78 -15.68
CA HIS A 237 0.91 30.49 -14.82
C HIS A 237 0.73 29.71 -13.51
N ASP A 238 0.47 30.41 -12.41
CA ASP A 238 0.28 29.83 -11.08
C ASP A 238 1.41 28.85 -10.66
N ALA A 239 2.65 29.23 -10.96
CA ALA A 239 3.83 28.46 -10.57
C ALA A 239 3.94 28.38 -9.04
N ILE A 240 4.27 27.18 -8.55
CA ILE A 240 4.54 26.99 -7.13
C ILE A 240 5.87 27.63 -6.80
N SER A 241 5.92 28.49 -5.78
CA SER A 241 7.17 29.08 -5.32
C SER A 241 8.07 28.00 -4.69
N PRO A 242 9.30 27.77 -5.19
CA PRO A 242 10.24 26.83 -4.58
C PRO A 242 10.72 27.29 -3.19
N TRP A 243 10.54 28.58 -2.89
CA TRP A 243 10.97 29.25 -1.67
C TRP A 243 9.89 29.37 -0.60
N ASP A 244 8.62 29.05 -0.94
CA ASP A 244 7.51 29.06 0.00
C ASP A 244 6.79 27.70 0.09
N PRO A 245 7.49 26.65 0.54
CA PRO A 245 6.86 25.35 0.74
C PRO A 245 5.70 25.42 1.74
N LEU A 246 5.81 26.24 2.79
CA LEU A 246 4.79 26.31 3.84
C LEU A 246 3.49 26.94 3.33
N GLY A 247 3.56 28.03 2.57
CA GLY A 247 2.38 28.64 1.95
C GLY A 247 1.70 27.70 0.97
N TRP A 248 2.47 26.95 0.17
CA TRP A 248 1.89 25.95 -0.73
C TRP A 248 1.16 24.83 0.03
N HIS A 249 1.74 24.32 1.13
CA HIS A 249 1.09 23.27 1.92
C HIS A 249 -0.17 23.74 2.62
N ARG A 250 -0.24 25.01 3.05
CA ARG A 250 -1.49 25.61 3.57
C ARG A 250 -2.57 25.61 2.48
N THR A 251 -2.23 26.07 1.29
CA THR A 251 -3.15 26.06 0.13
C THR A 251 -3.66 24.65 -0.17
N MET A 252 -2.77 23.65 -0.18
CA MET A 252 -3.16 22.25 -0.38
C MET A 252 -4.10 21.73 0.71
N LEU A 253 -3.87 22.10 1.97
CA LEU A 253 -4.74 21.73 3.09
C LEU A 253 -6.12 22.38 2.94
N ASP A 254 -6.18 23.67 2.65
CA ASP A 254 -7.43 24.42 2.44
C ASP A 254 -8.26 23.78 1.30
N LEU A 255 -7.61 23.37 0.22
CA LEU A 255 -8.26 22.67 -0.90
C LEU A 255 -8.80 21.29 -0.50
N GLN A 256 -8.08 20.53 0.33
CA GLN A 256 -8.55 19.23 0.82
C GLN A 256 -9.72 19.37 1.81
N GLU A 257 -9.68 20.37 2.68
CA GLU A 257 -10.75 20.65 3.67
C GLU A 257 -12.00 21.23 3.01
N GLY A 258 -11.83 21.98 1.91
CA GLY A 258 -12.92 22.56 1.13
C GLY A 258 -13.82 21.54 0.42
N VAL A 259 -13.46 20.27 0.38
CA VAL A 259 -14.29 19.19 -0.20
C VAL A 259 -15.38 18.77 0.78
N ILE A 260 -16.44 19.58 0.85
CA ILE A 260 -17.58 19.39 1.76
C ILE A 260 -18.79 18.71 1.12
N LYS A 261 -18.80 18.55 -0.21
CA LYS A 261 -19.95 17.97 -0.93
C LYS A 261 -20.07 16.48 -0.61
N HIS A 262 -21.18 16.11 0.01
CA HIS A 262 -21.50 14.73 0.35
C HIS A 262 -21.49 13.83 -0.90
N HIS A 263 -20.84 12.67 -0.80
CA HIS A 263 -20.82 11.66 -1.86
C HIS A 263 -21.61 10.41 -1.44
N PRO A 264 -22.49 9.82 -2.28
CA PRO A 264 -23.29 8.66 -1.89
C PRO A 264 -22.45 7.48 -1.37
N TYR A 265 -21.28 7.23 -1.94
CA TYR A 265 -20.37 6.17 -1.50
C TYR A 265 -19.39 6.56 -0.39
N GLN A 266 -19.54 7.74 0.22
CA GLN A 266 -18.68 8.11 1.34
C GLN A 266 -18.82 7.12 2.49
N SER A 267 -17.72 6.88 3.20
CA SER A 267 -17.64 5.94 4.32
C SER A 267 -16.64 6.47 5.34
N VAL A 268 -16.67 5.90 6.55
CA VAL A 268 -15.82 6.33 7.66
C VAL A 268 -14.94 5.19 8.16
N TRP A 269 -13.86 5.53 8.86
CA TRP A 269 -12.85 4.58 9.32
C TRP A 269 -13.42 3.37 10.08
N SER A 270 -14.45 3.57 10.90
CA SER A 270 -15.07 2.50 11.68
C SER A 270 -15.80 1.48 10.79
N GLN A 271 -16.35 1.92 9.65
CA GLN A 271 -16.98 1.04 8.67
C GLN A 271 -15.94 0.22 7.89
N TRP A 272 -14.73 0.75 7.68
CA TRP A 272 -13.70 0.05 6.93
C TRP A 272 -13.12 -1.14 7.71
N ILE A 273 -12.86 -0.94 9.01
CA ILE A 273 -12.25 -1.95 9.90
C ILE A 273 -13.00 -3.29 9.83
N ILE A 274 -14.33 -3.24 9.89
CA ILE A 274 -15.20 -4.43 9.88
C ILE A 274 -15.77 -4.74 8.49
N ASN A 275 -15.24 -4.10 7.43
CA ASN A 275 -15.70 -4.31 6.07
C ASN A 275 -17.21 -4.02 5.88
N TRP A 276 -17.75 -3.01 6.57
CA TRP A 276 -19.20 -2.75 6.59
C TRP A 276 -19.72 -2.08 5.32
N ARG A 277 -18.94 -1.20 4.69
CA ARG A 277 -19.37 -0.37 3.57
C ARG A 277 -18.42 -0.49 2.40
N ALA A 278 -18.94 -0.94 1.27
CA ALA A 278 -18.22 -1.01 0.01
C ALA A 278 -18.34 0.32 -0.77
N ILE A 279 -17.53 0.45 -1.82
CA ILE A 279 -17.62 1.54 -2.79
C ILE A 279 -17.58 0.99 -4.20
N TRP A 280 -18.50 1.46 -5.05
CA TRP A 280 -18.47 1.16 -6.47
C TRP A 280 -17.52 2.11 -7.20
N TYR A 281 -16.54 1.54 -7.90
CA TYR A 281 -15.72 2.27 -8.85
C TYR A 281 -16.35 2.26 -10.25
N LEU A 282 -17.01 1.15 -10.58
CA LEU A 282 -17.71 0.94 -11.83
C LEU A 282 -18.86 -0.04 -11.61
N TYR A 283 -20.04 0.25 -12.15
CA TYR A 283 -21.07 -0.77 -12.37
C TYR A 283 -22.00 -0.33 -13.50
N GLU A 284 -21.75 -0.82 -14.71
CA GLU A 284 -22.49 -0.41 -15.91
C GLU A 284 -22.34 -1.40 -17.06
N PHE A 285 -23.19 -1.26 -18.08
CA PHE A 285 -23.05 -2.00 -19.33
C PHE A 285 -22.06 -1.30 -20.25
N THR A 286 -20.90 -1.92 -20.49
CA THR A 286 -19.83 -1.36 -21.31
C THR A 286 -19.05 -2.46 -22.02
N GLU A 287 -18.56 -2.17 -23.24
CA GLU A 287 -17.82 -3.13 -24.07
C GLU A 287 -18.56 -4.47 -24.23
N GLY A 288 -19.89 -4.39 -24.49
CA GLY A 288 -20.74 -5.55 -24.79
C GLY A 288 -21.13 -6.42 -23.58
N ALA A 289 -20.80 -6.03 -22.35
CA ALA A 289 -21.15 -6.80 -21.15
C ALA A 289 -21.49 -5.89 -19.96
N GLN A 290 -22.27 -6.41 -19.00
CA GLN A 290 -22.31 -5.81 -17.67
C GLN A 290 -20.94 -6.00 -17.02
N ARG A 291 -20.35 -4.92 -16.49
CA ARG A 291 -19.07 -4.95 -15.78
C ARG A 291 -19.18 -4.21 -14.46
N GLY A 292 -18.45 -4.71 -13.48
CA GLY A 292 -18.36 -4.13 -12.15
C GLY A 292 -16.92 -4.05 -11.67
N VAL A 293 -16.61 -3.02 -10.90
CA VAL A 293 -15.44 -2.90 -10.04
C VAL A 293 -15.94 -2.39 -8.70
N VAL A 294 -16.10 -3.31 -7.76
CA VAL A 294 -16.39 -2.98 -6.36
C VAL A 294 -15.10 -2.97 -5.57
N LEU A 295 -14.94 -1.99 -4.69
CA LEU A 295 -13.87 -1.97 -3.72
C LEU A 295 -14.43 -2.21 -2.32
N LEU A 296 -14.00 -3.33 -1.75
CA LEU A 296 -13.99 -3.66 -0.33
C LEU A 296 -12.65 -4.36 -0.01
N GLY A 297 -12.40 -4.78 1.22
CA GLY A 297 -11.31 -5.70 1.53
C GLY A 297 -11.80 -7.15 1.45
N ASN A 298 -10.90 -8.13 1.31
CA ASN A 298 -11.30 -9.53 1.33
C ASN A 298 -12.09 -9.84 2.64
N PRO A 299 -13.41 -10.16 2.59
CA PRO A 299 -14.25 -10.26 3.78
C PRO A 299 -13.70 -11.17 4.86
N PHE A 300 -13.19 -12.33 4.45
CA PHE A 300 -12.59 -13.27 5.36
C PHE A 300 -11.31 -12.71 5.98
N SER A 301 -10.38 -12.27 5.13
CA SER A 301 -9.04 -11.87 5.59
C SER A 301 -9.05 -10.61 6.43
N MET A 302 -9.96 -9.66 6.15
CA MET A 302 -10.13 -8.47 7.00
C MET A 302 -10.57 -8.86 8.41
N LEU A 303 -11.62 -9.69 8.53
CA LEU A 303 -12.13 -10.08 9.84
C LEU A 303 -11.16 -11.00 10.60
N ALA A 304 -10.58 -12.00 9.93
CA ALA A 304 -9.54 -12.84 10.50
C ALA A 304 -8.30 -12.02 10.90
N GLY A 305 -7.98 -10.98 10.13
CA GLY A 305 -6.94 -10.03 10.42
C GLY A 305 -7.16 -9.25 11.71
N LEU A 306 -8.40 -8.86 12.03
CA LEU A 306 -8.70 -8.21 13.32
C LEU A 306 -8.44 -9.14 14.51
N VAL A 307 -8.84 -10.41 14.39
CA VAL A 307 -8.53 -11.43 15.41
C VAL A 307 -7.01 -11.60 15.54
N ALA A 308 -6.29 -11.65 14.42
CA ALA A 308 -4.84 -11.71 14.41
C ALA A 308 -4.20 -10.46 15.02
N LEU A 309 -4.79 -9.28 14.85
CA LEU A 309 -4.31 -8.03 15.44
C LEU A 309 -4.44 -8.01 16.97
N VAL A 310 -5.55 -8.55 17.50
CA VAL A 310 -5.72 -8.76 18.94
C VAL A 310 -4.67 -9.74 19.46
N TRP A 311 -4.44 -10.85 18.74
CA TRP A 311 -3.38 -11.79 19.09
C TRP A 311 -1.98 -11.14 19.02
N CYS A 312 -1.70 -10.34 17.99
CA CYS A 312 -0.46 -9.57 17.86
C CYS A 312 -0.26 -8.63 19.06
N SER A 313 -1.33 -7.99 19.53
CA SER A 313 -1.31 -7.14 20.73
C SER A 313 -0.94 -7.94 21.98
N TRP A 314 -1.54 -9.12 22.14
CA TRP A 314 -1.22 -10.02 23.25
C TRP A 314 0.23 -10.51 23.20
N VAL A 315 0.73 -11.03 22.06
CA VAL A 315 2.12 -11.52 21.98
C VAL A 315 3.15 -10.39 22.04
N ALA A 316 2.82 -9.19 21.56
CA ALA A 316 3.66 -8.02 21.72
C ALA A 316 3.83 -7.66 23.20
N TYR A 317 2.74 -7.71 23.98
CA TYR A 317 2.76 -7.43 25.42
C TYR A 317 3.35 -8.57 26.24
N ALA A 318 2.75 -9.76 26.16
CA ALA A 318 3.06 -10.90 27.03
C ALA A 318 4.38 -11.60 26.64
N GLN A 319 4.69 -11.68 25.34
CA GLN A 319 5.89 -12.36 24.84
C GLN A 319 6.98 -11.40 24.35
N ARG A 320 6.75 -10.08 24.45
CA ARG A 320 7.69 -9.03 24.00
C ARG A 320 8.13 -9.20 22.55
N ARG A 321 7.25 -9.72 21.69
CA ARG A 321 7.49 -9.90 20.27
C ARG A 321 7.53 -8.57 19.53
N VAL A 322 8.74 -8.12 19.17
CA VAL A 322 8.98 -6.84 18.50
C VAL A 322 8.36 -6.80 17.11
N ASP A 323 8.39 -7.91 16.37
CA ASP A 323 7.75 -8.02 15.05
C ASP A 323 6.24 -7.76 15.12
N ALA A 324 5.55 -8.35 16.10
CA ALA A 324 4.13 -8.09 16.35
C ALA A 324 3.86 -6.66 16.81
N ALA A 325 4.73 -6.09 17.66
CA ALA A 325 4.61 -4.70 18.10
C ALA A 325 4.75 -3.70 16.95
N LEU A 326 5.70 -3.93 16.03
CA LEU A 326 5.90 -3.09 14.85
C LEU A 326 4.69 -3.14 13.91
N VAL A 327 4.14 -4.33 13.66
CA VAL A 327 2.93 -4.49 12.83
C VAL A 327 1.72 -3.80 13.46
N LEU A 328 1.51 -3.97 14.78
CA LEU A 328 0.45 -3.29 15.50
C LEU A 328 0.60 -1.77 15.45
N ALA A 329 1.81 -1.25 15.69
CA ALA A 329 2.09 0.18 15.62
C ALA A 329 1.86 0.73 14.21
N ALA A 330 2.24 -0.01 13.17
CA ALA A 330 2.02 0.39 11.77
C ALA A 330 0.52 0.45 11.42
N TYR A 331 -0.26 -0.52 11.89
CA TYR A 331 -1.72 -0.51 11.75
C TYR A 331 -2.34 0.69 12.46
N LEU A 332 -2.00 0.91 13.74
CA LEU A 332 -2.57 2.00 14.53
C LEU A 332 -2.16 3.38 13.98
N ALA A 333 -0.91 3.55 13.55
CA ALA A 333 -0.43 4.80 12.97
C ALA A 333 -1.14 5.13 11.64
N SER A 334 -1.22 4.15 10.74
CA SER A 334 -1.86 4.35 9.43
C SER A 334 -3.37 4.56 9.55
N LEU A 335 -4.05 3.86 10.47
CA LEU A 335 -5.47 4.08 10.74
C LEU A 335 -5.71 5.39 11.47
N GLY A 336 -4.85 5.73 12.43
CA GLY A 336 -4.97 6.91 13.29
C GLY A 336 -5.05 8.22 12.50
N LEU A 337 -4.37 8.31 11.35
CA LEU A 337 -4.51 9.44 10.42
C LEU A 337 -5.98 9.70 10.07
N TRP A 338 -6.75 8.66 9.74
CA TRP A 338 -8.14 8.80 9.30
C TRP A 338 -9.11 9.03 10.45
N VAL A 339 -8.71 8.69 11.67
CA VAL A 339 -9.47 9.01 12.88
C VAL A 339 -9.39 10.51 13.20
N VAL A 340 -8.23 11.13 12.97
CA VAL A 340 -7.98 12.53 13.37
C VAL A 340 -7.99 13.53 12.22
N ALA A 341 -7.89 13.07 10.97
CA ALA A 341 -7.87 13.95 9.81
C ALA A 341 -9.17 14.75 9.72
N ALA A 342 -9.05 16.07 9.60
CA ALA A 342 -10.15 16.99 9.33
C ALA A 342 -10.62 16.90 7.86
N LYS A 343 -10.88 15.68 7.37
CA LYS A 343 -11.32 15.40 6.01
C LYS A 343 -12.80 15.02 6.02
N PRO A 344 -13.72 15.89 5.56
CA PRO A 344 -15.17 15.66 5.65
C PRO A 344 -15.64 14.45 4.82
N VAL A 345 -15.01 14.22 3.66
CA VAL A 345 -15.37 13.14 2.74
C VAL A 345 -14.27 12.10 2.68
N GLN A 346 -14.59 10.89 3.13
CA GLN A 346 -13.69 9.75 3.16
C GLN A 346 -14.31 8.52 2.49
N PHE A 347 -13.47 7.56 2.10
CA PHE A 347 -13.85 6.38 1.32
C PHE A 347 -13.04 5.16 1.73
N TYR A 348 -13.53 3.96 1.41
CA TYR A 348 -12.90 2.70 1.78
C TYR A 348 -11.45 2.57 1.29
N TYR A 349 -11.08 3.16 0.14
CA TYR A 349 -9.70 3.09 -0.37
C TYR A 349 -8.66 3.72 0.57
N HIS A 350 -9.06 4.62 1.47
CA HIS A 350 -8.19 5.15 2.52
C HIS A 350 -7.69 4.06 3.48
N TYR A 351 -8.40 2.94 3.57
CA TYR A 351 -8.02 1.77 4.35
C TYR A 351 -6.93 0.91 3.69
N LEU A 352 -6.38 1.30 2.51
CA LEU A 352 -5.35 0.52 1.82
C LEU A 352 -4.13 0.21 2.71
N LEU A 353 -3.48 1.23 3.30
CA LEU A 353 -2.32 1.02 4.17
C LEU A 353 -2.66 0.30 5.49
N PRO A 354 -3.72 0.68 6.23
CA PRO A 354 -4.17 -0.09 7.39
C PRO A 354 -4.47 -1.56 7.06
N GLY A 355 -5.17 -1.82 5.94
CA GLY A 355 -5.47 -3.16 5.45
C GLY A 355 -4.20 -3.97 5.12
N THR A 356 -3.19 -3.34 4.52
CA THR A 356 -1.89 -3.97 4.30
C THR A 356 -1.20 -4.35 5.62
N CYS A 357 -1.23 -3.48 6.63
CA CYS A 357 -0.72 -3.81 7.98
C CYS A 357 -1.54 -4.94 8.64
N LEU A 358 -2.84 -5.00 8.38
CA LEU A 358 -3.71 -6.06 8.88
C LEU A 358 -3.36 -7.42 8.26
N MET A 359 -2.99 -7.46 6.98
CA MET A 359 -2.48 -8.67 6.32
C MET A 359 -1.14 -9.12 6.92
N ALA A 360 -0.29 -8.19 7.33
CA ALA A 360 0.93 -8.52 8.08
C ALA A 360 0.60 -9.16 9.44
N ALA A 361 -0.41 -8.65 10.17
CA ALA A 361 -0.83 -9.23 11.44
C ALA A 361 -1.35 -10.67 11.24
N LEU A 362 -2.20 -10.88 10.23
CA LEU A 362 -2.70 -12.21 9.89
C LEU A 362 -1.57 -13.16 9.48
N ALA A 363 -0.56 -12.68 8.75
CA ALA A 363 0.61 -13.47 8.40
C ALA A 363 1.43 -13.93 9.62
N LEU A 364 1.58 -13.06 10.63
CA LEU A 364 2.24 -13.43 11.89
C LEU A 364 1.44 -14.49 12.67
N ALA A 365 0.11 -14.41 12.65
CA ALA A 365 -0.75 -15.41 13.26
C ALA A 365 -0.67 -16.77 12.54
N VAL A 366 -0.70 -16.76 11.20
CA VAL A 366 -0.50 -17.96 10.37
C VAL A 366 0.84 -18.63 10.67
N ASP A 367 1.93 -17.85 10.73
CA ASP A 367 3.24 -18.36 11.11
C ASP A 367 3.27 -18.88 12.57
N GLY A 368 2.59 -18.20 13.49
CA GLY A 368 2.43 -18.67 14.87
C GLY A 368 1.75 -20.04 14.96
N LEU A 369 0.64 -20.23 14.24
CA LEU A 369 -0.05 -21.52 14.10
C LEU A 369 0.86 -22.57 13.45
N TRP A 370 1.59 -22.20 12.40
CA TRP A 370 2.51 -23.12 11.72
C TRP A 370 3.60 -23.67 12.66
N GLN A 371 4.07 -22.84 13.58
CA GLN A 371 5.08 -23.18 14.58
C GLN A 371 4.52 -23.93 15.79
N ALA A 372 3.22 -23.80 16.07
CA ALA A 372 2.55 -24.47 17.20
C ALA A 372 2.44 -26.00 17.05
N GLY A 373 2.74 -26.54 15.86
CA GLY A 373 2.87 -27.98 15.62
C GLY A 373 2.04 -28.49 14.45
N GLN A 374 2.23 -29.76 14.11
CA GLN A 374 1.66 -30.35 12.88
C GLN A 374 0.13 -30.34 12.85
N ARG A 375 -0.52 -30.40 14.01
CA ARG A 375 -1.97 -30.22 14.14
C ARG A 375 -2.41 -28.90 13.51
N TRP A 376 -1.82 -27.78 13.95
CA TRP A 376 -2.17 -26.39 13.61
C TRP A 376 -1.74 -25.94 12.22
N ARG A 377 -0.91 -26.72 11.52
CA ARG A 377 -0.47 -26.39 10.15
C ARG A 377 -1.61 -26.45 9.15
N ARG A 378 -2.63 -27.29 9.39
CA ARG A 378 -3.80 -27.41 8.51
C ARG A 378 -4.65 -26.14 8.57
N GLU A 379 -4.79 -25.56 9.75
CA GLU A 379 -5.54 -24.36 10.06
C GLU A 379 -4.80 -23.13 9.50
N ALA A 380 -3.47 -23.06 9.69
CA ALA A 380 -2.63 -22.06 9.04
C ALA A 380 -2.77 -22.08 7.51
N ALA A 381 -2.69 -23.27 6.89
CA ALA A 381 -2.91 -23.41 5.46
C ALA A 381 -4.35 -23.07 5.06
N GLY A 382 -5.34 -23.48 5.87
CA GLY A 382 -6.75 -23.21 5.65
C GLY A 382 -7.08 -21.72 5.60
N ILE A 383 -6.47 -20.90 6.47
CA ILE A 383 -6.60 -19.43 6.43
C ILE A 383 -6.15 -18.88 5.07
N VAL A 384 -4.96 -19.28 4.61
CA VAL A 384 -4.41 -18.81 3.34
C VAL A 384 -5.27 -19.29 2.16
N LEU A 385 -5.68 -20.56 2.16
CA LEU A 385 -6.52 -21.13 1.11
C LEU A 385 -7.91 -20.51 1.06
N LEU A 386 -8.52 -20.18 2.21
CA LEU A 386 -9.82 -19.53 2.26
C LEU A 386 -9.74 -18.09 1.72
N SER A 387 -8.67 -17.35 2.05
CA SER A 387 -8.41 -16.03 1.46
C SER A 387 -8.34 -16.10 -0.07
N ILE A 388 -7.61 -17.08 -0.62
CA ILE A 388 -7.55 -17.33 -2.07
C ILE A 388 -8.94 -17.69 -2.61
N GLY A 389 -9.67 -18.59 -1.96
CA GLY A 389 -11.00 -19.02 -2.41
C GLY A 389 -11.99 -17.86 -2.51
N VAL A 390 -11.98 -16.97 -1.51
CA VAL A 390 -12.79 -15.75 -1.51
C VAL A 390 -12.36 -14.80 -2.63
N MET A 391 -11.06 -14.62 -2.87
CA MET A 391 -10.55 -13.84 -4.00
C MET A 391 -10.98 -14.42 -5.34
N VAL A 392 -10.90 -15.74 -5.53
CA VAL A 392 -11.34 -16.41 -6.76
C VAL A 392 -12.84 -16.21 -6.99
N TRP A 393 -13.65 -16.29 -5.93
CA TRP A 393 -15.09 -16.04 -6.01
C TRP A 393 -15.41 -14.60 -6.43
N PHE A 394 -14.70 -13.61 -5.87
CA PHE A 394 -14.92 -12.19 -6.19
C PHE A 394 -14.17 -11.72 -7.44
N TYR A 395 -13.25 -12.50 -7.99
CA TYR A 395 -12.40 -12.09 -9.11
C TYR A 395 -13.16 -11.46 -10.28
N PRO A 396 -14.33 -11.99 -10.74
CA PRO A 396 -15.06 -11.38 -11.86
C PRO A 396 -15.46 -9.92 -11.61
N ILE A 397 -16.00 -9.61 -10.42
CA ILE A 397 -16.46 -8.26 -10.05
C ILE A 397 -15.32 -7.33 -9.60
N LEU A 398 -14.13 -7.86 -9.29
CA LEU A 398 -12.94 -7.06 -8.96
C LEU A 398 -12.12 -6.70 -10.20
N SER A 399 -12.13 -7.57 -11.21
CA SER A 399 -11.29 -7.45 -12.42
C SER A 399 -11.98 -6.77 -13.61
N ALA A 400 -13.23 -6.31 -13.44
CA ALA A 400 -14.09 -5.83 -14.52
C ALA A 400 -14.35 -6.88 -15.61
N ALA A 401 -14.33 -8.17 -15.27
CA ALA A 401 -14.68 -9.24 -16.20
C ALA A 401 -16.17 -9.12 -16.63
N PRO A 402 -16.56 -9.69 -17.79
CA PRO A 402 -17.95 -9.79 -18.17
C PRO A 402 -18.75 -10.52 -17.09
N LEU A 403 -19.76 -9.86 -16.53
CA LEU A 403 -20.60 -10.44 -15.48
C LEU A 403 -21.80 -11.16 -16.12
N SER A 404 -22.05 -12.39 -15.67
CA SER A 404 -23.25 -13.15 -16.03
C SER A 404 -24.48 -12.58 -15.30
N HIS A 405 -25.68 -12.76 -15.85
CA HIS A 405 -26.96 -12.31 -15.26
C HIS A 405 -27.26 -10.79 -15.34
N GLY A 406 -26.56 -10.06 -16.23
CA GLY A 406 -26.90 -8.67 -16.56
C GLY A 406 -26.83 -7.72 -15.36
N ALA A 407 -27.73 -6.74 -15.32
CA ALA A 407 -27.71 -5.64 -14.35
C ALA A 407 -27.90 -6.04 -12.88
N ARG A 408 -28.36 -7.28 -12.59
CA ARG A 408 -28.51 -7.80 -11.22
C ARG A 408 -27.35 -8.72 -10.81
N SER A 409 -26.32 -8.83 -11.64
CA SER A 409 -25.16 -9.68 -11.38
C SER A 409 -24.48 -9.41 -10.04
N PHE A 410 -24.46 -8.16 -9.59
CA PHE A 410 -23.79 -7.76 -8.35
C PHE A 410 -24.34 -8.45 -7.09
N GLU A 411 -25.61 -8.88 -7.10
CA GLU A 411 -26.26 -9.52 -5.95
C GLU A 411 -25.56 -10.80 -5.48
N GLN A 412 -24.77 -11.44 -6.35
CA GLN A 412 -23.96 -12.63 -6.00
C GLN A 412 -22.84 -12.33 -4.98
N TRP A 413 -22.39 -11.09 -4.94
CA TRP A 413 -21.24 -10.64 -4.14
C TRP A 413 -21.63 -9.70 -3.00
N MET A 414 -22.80 -9.08 -3.07
CA MET A 414 -23.32 -8.23 -1.99
C MET A 414 -23.94 -9.08 -0.87
N TRP A 415 -23.08 -9.79 -0.14
CA TRP A 415 -23.48 -10.66 0.96
C TRP A 415 -24.15 -9.89 2.11
N LEU A 416 -23.83 -8.61 2.25
CA LEU A 416 -24.48 -7.68 3.17
C LEU A 416 -25.25 -6.62 2.39
N ASP A 417 -26.41 -6.22 2.90
CA ASP A 417 -27.19 -5.12 2.30
C ASP A 417 -26.43 -3.79 2.34
N SER A 418 -25.54 -3.60 3.30
CA SER A 418 -24.67 -2.43 3.41
C SER A 418 -23.59 -2.33 2.32
N TRP A 419 -23.39 -3.40 1.54
CA TRP A 419 -22.47 -3.41 0.40
C TRP A 419 -23.14 -3.03 -0.91
N ARG A 420 -24.48 -3.07 -0.97
CA ARG A 420 -25.25 -2.83 -2.19
C ARG A 420 -25.09 -1.42 -2.72
#